data_AF-R1GKV4-F1
#
_entry.id   AF-R1GKV4-F1
#
_cell.length_a   1.000
_cell.length_b   1.000
_cell.length_c   1.000
_cell.angle_alpha   90.00
_cell.angle_beta   90.00
_cell.angle_gamma   90.00
#
_symmetry.space_group_name_H-M   'P 1'
#
loop_
_entity.id
_entity.type
_entity.pdbx_description
1 polymer ?
#
loop_
_entity_poly.entity_id
_entity_poly.type
_entity_poly.pdbx_seq_one_letter_code
_entity_poly.pdbx_strand_id
1 'polypeptide(L)'
;MHISTITTLLLGLSLGAMASPITNKGETDVNLVRRTNSCSSKNYQIMANLWNVYLDNDADYNKQCGGGCLDNIRGRCTNVSDWKCERDSAGQAHMNFLTPSGCSNWAMTQALKACTKGEQTIDCFNDPS
;
A
#
# COMPACT_ATOMS: atom_id res chain seq x y z
N MET A 1 -67.58 11.28 -13.22
CA MET A 1 -66.23 11.15 -12.63
C MET A 1 -65.23 11.33 -13.77
N HIS A 2 -64.45 12.40 -13.73
CA HIS A 2 -63.27 12.56 -14.59
C HIS A 2 -62.26 11.46 -14.29
N ILE A 3 -61.54 10.99 -15.30
CA ILE A 3 -60.07 10.91 -15.32
C ILE A 3 -59.67 10.70 -16.79
N SER A 4 -59.10 11.75 -17.36
CA SER A 4 -58.22 11.69 -18.53
C SER A 4 -56.82 11.32 -18.05
N THR A 5 -56.07 10.54 -18.81
CA THR A 5 -54.65 10.84 -19.12
C THR A 5 -54.14 9.93 -20.23
N ILE A 6 -53.65 10.58 -21.28
CA ILE A 6 -52.84 10.05 -22.38
C ILE A 6 -51.38 10.16 -21.94
N THR A 7 -50.55 9.13 -22.16
CA THR A 7 -49.09 9.32 -22.18
C THR A 7 -48.46 8.42 -23.24
N THR A 8 -48.28 8.98 -24.43
CA THR A 8 -47.37 8.52 -25.47
C THR A 8 -45.96 9.00 -25.09
N LEU A 9 -44.95 8.12 -25.12
CA LEU A 9 -43.54 8.53 -25.08
C LEU A 9 -42.83 8.05 -26.36
N LEU A 10 -42.62 8.99 -27.27
CA LEU A 10 -41.56 8.98 -28.26
C LEU A 10 -40.26 9.41 -27.56
N LEU A 11 -39.11 8.84 -27.94
CA LEU A 11 -37.97 9.58 -28.51
C LEU A 11 -36.77 8.64 -28.67
N GLY A 12 -36.29 8.53 -29.91
CA GLY A 12 -34.98 8.00 -30.21
C GLY A 12 -33.86 8.96 -29.80
N LEU A 13 -32.70 8.38 -29.52
CA LEU A 13 -31.42 9.07 -29.43
C LEU A 13 -30.40 8.29 -30.26
N SER A 14 -30.20 8.77 -31.49
CA SER A 14 -28.94 8.64 -32.20
C SER A 14 -27.87 9.47 -31.48
N LEU A 15 -26.64 8.96 -31.31
CA LEU A 15 -25.40 9.74 -31.41
C LEU A 15 -24.21 8.79 -31.28
N GLY A 16 -23.48 8.64 -32.38
CA GLY A 16 -22.14 8.06 -32.36
C GLY A 16 -21.16 9.01 -31.66
N ALA A 17 -20.19 8.41 -30.98
CA ALA A 17 -18.94 9.07 -30.64
C ALA A 17 -17.81 8.06 -30.86
N MET A 18 -17.15 8.18 -32.01
CA MET A 18 -15.81 7.63 -32.22
C MET A 18 -14.88 8.50 -31.37
N ALA A 19 -14.39 7.99 -30.24
CA ALA A 19 -13.34 8.65 -29.48
C ALA A 19 -12.12 7.72 -29.48
N SER A 20 -11.21 7.95 -30.41
CA SER A 20 -9.84 7.43 -30.35
C SER A 20 -9.02 8.32 -29.41
N PRO A 21 -8.39 7.78 -28.35
CA PRO A 21 -7.38 8.54 -27.63
C PRO A 21 -6.04 8.45 -28.38
N ILE A 22 -5.69 9.60 -28.98
CA ILE A 22 -4.40 10.30 -28.96
C ILE A 22 -3.14 9.42 -28.81
N THR A 23 -2.36 9.31 -29.89
CA THR A 23 -0.93 8.97 -29.87
C THR A 23 -0.16 10.00 -29.04
N ASN A 24 0.35 9.61 -27.87
CA ASN A 24 1.42 10.36 -27.22
C ASN A 24 2.76 9.94 -27.82
N LYS A 25 3.36 10.87 -28.57
CA LYS A 25 4.78 10.82 -28.94
C LYS A 25 5.60 11.07 -27.68
N GLY A 26 6.43 10.09 -27.30
CA GLY A 26 7.56 10.29 -26.40
C GLY A 26 7.29 10.03 -24.92
N GLU A 27 6.67 8.89 -24.57
CA GLU A 27 7.00 8.27 -23.29
C GLU A 27 8.37 7.62 -23.48
N THR A 28 9.38 8.19 -22.82
CA THR A 28 10.49 7.35 -22.38
C THR A 28 9.81 6.25 -21.59
N ASP A 29 9.94 5.01 -22.09
CA ASP A 29 9.65 3.81 -21.33
C ASP A 29 10.65 3.83 -20.16
N VAL A 30 10.34 4.67 -19.17
CA VAL A 30 10.93 4.57 -17.85
C VAL A 30 10.47 3.18 -17.45
N ASN A 31 11.38 2.23 -17.60
CA ASN A 31 11.26 0.91 -17.04
C ASN A 31 11.19 1.15 -15.53
N LEU A 32 10.00 1.53 -15.06
CA LEU A 32 9.64 1.70 -13.68
C LEU A 32 9.67 0.28 -13.15
N VAL A 33 10.88 -0.16 -12.80
CA VAL A 33 11.08 -1.29 -11.93
C VAL A 33 10.29 -0.91 -10.69
N ARG A 34 9.06 -1.44 -10.59
CA ARG A 34 8.25 -1.35 -9.38
C ARG A 34 9.18 -1.81 -8.28
N ARG A 35 9.62 -0.89 -7.41
CA ARG A 35 10.50 -1.24 -6.31
C ARG A 35 9.70 -2.19 -5.45
N THR A 36 9.96 -3.48 -5.63
CA THR A 36 9.25 -4.54 -4.93
C THR A 36 9.30 -4.21 -3.45
N ASN A 37 8.14 -4.28 -2.80
CA ASN A 37 8.05 -4.16 -1.35
C ASN A 37 9.21 -4.90 -0.69
N SER A 38 9.87 -4.24 0.25
CA SER A 38 11.03 -4.81 0.92
C SER A 38 10.88 -4.68 2.43
N CYS A 39 11.42 -5.65 3.13
CA CYS A 39 11.44 -5.68 4.58
C CYS A 39 12.75 -6.30 5.03
N SER A 40 13.58 -5.51 5.70
CA SER A 40 14.82 -6.01 6.30
C SER A 40 14.88 -5.70 7.78
N SER A 41 15.49 -6.60 8.54
CA SER A 41 15.84 -6.38 9.93
C SER A 41 17.34 -6.51 10.16
N LYS A 42 17.87 -5.73 11.09
CA LYS A 42 19.19 -5.99 11.68
C LYS A 42 19.14 -5.91 13.19
N ASN A 43 20.03 -6.64 13.84
CA ASN A 43 20.18 -6.56 15.29
C ASN A 43 20.60 -5.12 15.66
N TYR A 44 19.80 -4.46 16.46
CA TYR A 44 20.07 -3.14 17.00
C TYR A 44 20.23 -3.29 18.51
N GLN A 45 21.49 -3.47 18.93
CA GLN A 45 21.84 -3.89 20.30
C GLN A 45 21.32 -5.30 20.64
N ILE A 46 21.56 -5.75 21.87
CA ILE A 46 21.25 -7.12 22.31
C ILE A 46 19.73 -7.39 22.35
N MET A 47 18.93 -6.34 22.60
CA MET A 47 17.52 -6.48 22.97
C MET A 47 16.54 -5.98 21.90
N ALA A 48 17.01 -5.46 20.77
CA ALA A 48 16.14 -4.91 19.74
C ALA A 48 16.57 -5.26 18.31
N ASN A 49 15.60 -5.24 17.40
CA ASN A 49 15.80 -5.33 15.96
C ASN A 49 15.38 -3.99 15.35
N LEU A 50 16.24 -3.43 14.49
CA LEU A 50 15.89 -2.31 13.63
C LEU A 50 15.30 -2.84 12.33
N TRP A 51 14.14 -2.32 11.98
CA TRP A 51 13.43 -2.66 10.76
C TRP A 51 13.47 -1.51 9.76
N ASN A 52 13.64 -1.87 8.49
CA ASN A 52 13.45 -0.99 7.35
C ASN A 52 12.45 -1.64 6.41
N VAL A 53 11.33 -0.96 6.16
CA VAL A 53 10.23 -1.51 5.38
C VAL A 53 9.82 -0.50 4.31
N TYR A 54 9.77 -0.96 3.06
CA TYR A 54 9.23 -0.23 1.93
C TYR A 54 7.94 -0.90 1.47
N LEU A 55 6.84 -0.16 1.47
CA LEU A 55 5.53 -0.63 1.02
C LEU A 55 4.96 0.30 -0.05
N ASP A 56 4.64 -0.25 -1.21
CA ASP A 56 3.91 0.45 -2.27
C ASP A 56 2.45 0.70 -1.85
N ASN A 57 1.80 1.65 -2.52
CA ASN A 57 0.36 1.94 -2.37
C ASN A 57 -0.07 2.15 -0.91
N ASP A 58 0.82 2.66 -0.04
CA ASP A 58 0.56 2.81 1.39
C ASP A 58 -0.67 3.68 1.65
N ALA A 59 -0.94 4.68 0.81
CA ALA A 59 -2.15 5.50 0.91
C ALA A 59 -3.47 4.70 0.81
N ASP A 60 -3.48 3.58 0.08
CA ASP A 60 -4.67 2.75 -0.14
C ASP A 60 -4.99 1.85 1.06
N TYR A 61 -3.94 1.48 1.83
CA TYR A 61 -4.05 0.58 2.98
C TYR A 61 -3.97 1.32 4.32
N ASN A 62 -3.30 2.47 4.34
CA ASN A 62 -2.94 3.20 5.55
C ASN A 62 -3.37 4.66 5.43
N LYS A 63 -4.26 5.11 6.32
CA LYS A 63 -4.76 6.50 6.34
C LYS A 63 -3.61 7.51 6.51
N GLN A 64 -2.81 7.32 7.57
CA GLN A 64 -1.54 7.99 7.80
C GLN A 64 -0.39 7.06 7.39
N CYS A 65 0.79 7.61 7.09
CA CYS A 65 1.96 6.84 6.66
C CYS A 65 2.18 5.62 7.56
N GLY A 66 2.05 4.41 6.99
CA GLY A 66 2.25 3.15 7.70
C GLY A 66 1.35 2.93 8.93
N GLY A 67 0.31 3.74 9.15
CA GLY A 67 -0.46 3.74 10.39
C GLY A 67 -1.20 2.43 10.66
N GLY A 68 -1.83 1.84 9.64
CA GLY A 68 -2.44 0.51 9.76
C GLY A 68 -1.38 -0.58 9.92
N CYS A 69 -0.20 -0.43 9.33
CA CYS A 69 0.92 -1.35 9.55
C CYS A 69 1.45 -1.27 10.99
N LEU A 70 1.56 -0.08 11.58
CA LEU A 70 1.98 0.09 12.98
C LEU A 70 1.11 -0.73 13.95
N ASP A 71 -0.21 -0.69 13.78
CA ASP A 71 -1.14 -1.43 14.65
C ASP A 71 -0.98 -2.95 14.48
N ASN A 72 -0.85 -3.43 13.24
CA ASN A 72 -0.61 -4.84 12.97
C ASN A 72 0.75 -5.32 13.51
N ILE A 73 1.77 -4.48 13.41
CA ILE A 73 3.10 -4.78 13.94
C ILE A 73 3.05 -4.86 15.46
N ARG A 74 2.39 -3.91 16.14
CA ARG A 74 2.20 -3.96 17.60
C ARG A 74 1.44 -5.21 18.04
N GLY A 75 0.46 -5.64 17.26
CA GLY A 75 -0.30 -6.87 17.53
C GLY A 75 0.54 -8.15 17.48
N ARG A 76 1.67 -8.16 16.77
CA ARG A 76 2.54 -9.36 16.62
C ARG A 76 3.89 -9.25 17.33
N CYS A 77 4.45 -8.05 17.37
CA CYS A 77 5.79 -7.78 17.88
C CYS A 77 5.80 -6.92 19.14
N THR A 78 4.62 -6.65 19.72
CA THR A 78 4.41 -5.92 20.98
C THR A 78 4.87 -4.47 20.91
N ASN A 79 6.02 -4.15 21.50
CA ASN A 79 6.54 -2.81 21.57
C ASN A 79 7.16 -2.41 20.23
N VAL A 80 6.71 -1.27 19.71
CA VAL A 80 7.34 -0.58 18.58
C VAL A 80 7.81 0.77 19.09
N SER A 81 9.11 1.02 19.03
CA SER A 81 9.71 2.32 19.37
C SER A 81 10.37 2.95 18.16
N ASP A 82 10.71 4.24 18.28
CA ASP A 82 11.37 5.01 17.23
C ASP A 82 10.65 4.95 15.88
N TRP A 83 9.32 4.90 15.91
CA TRP A 83 8.50 4.85 14.70
C TRP A 83 8.72 6.09 13.83
N LYS A 84 9.24 5.85 12.64
CA LYS A 84 9.39 6.84 11.58
C LYS A 84 8.74 6.29 10.33
N CYS A 85 7.95 7.12 9.68
CA CYS A 85 7.35 6.78 8.40
C CYS A 85 7.32 8.03 7.52
N GLU A 86 7.86 7.91 6.32
CA GLU A 86 7.75 8.91 5.26
C GLU A 86 7.02 8.28 4.08
N ARG A 87 6.05 9.01 3.52
CA ARG A 87 5.33 8.59 2.32
C ARG A 87 5.77 9.48 1.17
N ASP A 88 6.29 8.89 0.11
CA ASP A 88 6.69 9.65 -1.06
C ASP A 88 5.49 10.06 -1.93
N SER A 89 5.75 10.85 -2.98
CA SER A 89 4.71 11.32 -3.90
C SER A 89 4.09 10.20 -4.74
N ALA A 90 4.73 9.04 -4.83
CA ALA A 90 4.19 7.84 -5.49
C ALA A 90 3.32 7.00 -4.55
N GLY A 91 3.18 7.41 -3.28
CA GLY A 91 2.40 6.70 -2.28
C GLY A 91 3.14 5.52 -1.65
N GLN A 92 4.45 5.40 -1.84
CA GLN A 92 5.27 4.38 -1.17
C GLN A 92 5.61 4.85 0.25
N ALA A 93 5.37 4.00 1.25
CA ALA A 93 5.80 4.25 2.63
C ALA A 93 7.16 3.65 2.92
N HIS A 94 8.02 4.44 3.55
CA HIS A 94 9.33 4.07 4.04
C HIS A 94 9.27 4.12 5.56
N MET A 95 9.20 2.95 6.19
CA MET A 95 9.06 2.81 7.63
C MET A 95 10.39 2.37 8.24
N ASN A 96 10.79 3.05 9.32
CA ASN A 96 11.96 2.72 10.12
C ASN A 96 11.55 2.71 11.60
N PHE A 97 11.83 1.62 12.30
CA PHE A 97 11.40 1.46 13.70
C PHE A 97 12.14 0.32 14.40
N LEU A 98 12.04 0.28 15.72
CA LEU A 98 12.59 -0.79 16.55
C LEU A 98 11.50 -1.70 17.10
N THR A 99 11.83 -2.98 17.26
CA THR A 99 11.06 -3.97 18.04
C THR A 99 11.97 -4.71 19.01
N PRO A 100 11.44 -5.43 20.02
CA PRO A 100 12.21 -6.43 20.74
C PRO A 100 12.88 -7.45 19.80
N SER A 101 14.06 -7.95 20.18
CA SER A 101 14.84 -8.92 19.40
C SER A 101 14.10 -10.24 19.13
N GLY A 102 13.07 -10.55 19.93
CA GLY A 102 12.18 -11.71 19.74
C GLY A 102 11.15 -11.56 18.60
N CYS A 103 10.98 -10.37 18.02
CA CYS A 103 10.17 -10.19 16.82
C CYS A 103 10.90 -10.80 15.62
N SER A 104 10.40 -11.92 15.11
CA SER A 104 11.00 -12.64 14.00
C SER A 104 10.59 -12.06 12.65
N ASN A 105 11.39 -12.34 11.61
CA ASN A 105 11.03 -12.06 10.22
C ASN A 105 9.64 -12.59 9.85
N TRP A 106 9.32 -13.81 10.27
CA TRP A 106 8.00 -14.38 10.04
C TRP A 106 6.90 -13.54 10.71
N ALA A 107 7.07 -13.16 11.97
CA ALA A 107 6.07 -12.36 12.69
C ALA A 107 5.86 -10.99 12.01
N MET A 108 6.94 -10.36 11.56
CA MET A 108 6.89 -9.10 10.83
C MET A 108 6.19 -9.27 9.47
N THR A 109 6.57 -10.27 8.68
CA THR A 109 5.92 -10.60 7.41
C THR A 109 4.42 -10.77 7.57
N GLN A 110 3.97 -11.50 8.59
CA GLN A 110 2.54 -11.69 8.84
C GLN A 110 1.84 -10.39 9.29
N ALA A 111 2.53 -9.47 9.95
CA ALA A 111 1.98 -8.15 10.28
C ALA A 111 1.79 -7.30 9.02
N LEU A 112 2.79 -7.30 8.13
CA LEU A 112 2.77 -6.51 6.90
C LEU A 112 1.76 -7.07 5.88
N LYS A 113 1.63 -8.40 5.79
CA LYS A 113 0.57 -9.03 5.01
C LYS A 113 -0.82 -8.65 5.54
N ALA A 114 -1.01 -8.62 6.87
CA ALA A 114 -2.28 -8.20 7.45
C ALA A 114 -2.59 -6.72 7.16
N CYS A 115 -1.61 -5.82 7.26
CA CYS A 115 -1.85 -4.40 6.99
C CYS A 115 -2.18 -4.10 5.52
N THR A 116 -1.62 -4.88 4.60
CA THR A 116 -1.88 -4.79 3.16
C THR A 116 -3.03 -5.69 2.70
N LYS A 117 -3.84 -6.23 3.62
CA LYS A 117 -4.94 -7.17 3.35
C LYS A 117 -4.54 -8.43 2.56
N GLY A 118 -3.24 -8.76 2.53
CA GLY A 118 -2.67 -9.85 1.74
C GLY A 118 -2.56 -9.55 0.25
N GLU A 119 -2.83 -8.32 -0.18
CA GLU A 119 -2.80 -7.92 -1.60
C GLU A 119 -1.37 -7.61 -2.07
N GLN A 120 -0.41 -7.50 -1.13
CA GLN A 120 0.98 -7.21 -1.41
C GLN A 120 1.90 -8.36 -1.01
N THR A 121 2.78 -8.74 -1.93
CA THR A 121 3.88 -9.66 -1.64
C THR A 121 4.97 -8.91 -0.88
N ILE A 122 5.28 -9.38 0.34
CA ILE A 122 6.37 -8.88 1.17
C ILE A 122 6.86 -10.01 2.07
N ASP A 123 8.16 -10.25 2.07
CA ASP A 123 8.80 -11.22 2.96
C ASP A 123 10.03 -10.57 3.59
N CYS A 124 10.15 -10.73 4.91
CA CYS A 124 11.18 -10.08 5.70
C CYS A 124 12.42 -10.96 5.79
N PHE A 125 13.58 -10.34 5.79
CA PHE A 125 14.86 -11.03 5.89
C PHE A 125 15.82 -10.28 6.81
N ASN A 126 16.82 -11.01 7.31
CA ASN A 126 17.92 -10.39 8.05
C ASN A 126 18.86 -9.71 7.05
N ASP A 127 19.11 -8.42 7.26
CA ASP A 127 20.16 -7.70 6.56
C ASP A 127 21.53 -8.23 7.02
N PRO A 128 22.40 -8.70 6.10
CA PRO A 128 23.70 -9.24 6.44
C PRO A 128 24.75 -8.16 6.79
N SER A 129 24.41 -6.86 6.69
CA SER A 129 25.35 -5.74 6.86
C SER A 129 25.63 -5.30 8.29
#